data_AF-A0A962CP19-F1
#
_entry.id   AF-A0A962CP19-F1
#
_cell.length_a   1.000
_cell.length_b   1.000
_cell.length_c   1.000
_cell.angle_alpha   90.00
_cell.angle_beta   90.00
_cell.angle_gamma   90.00
#
_symmetry.space_group_name_H-M   'P 1'
#
loop_
_entity.id
_entity.type
_entity.pdbx_description
1 polymer ?
#
loop_
_entity_poly.entity_id
_entity_poly.type
_entity_poly.pdbx_seq_one_letter_code
_entity_poly.pdbx_strand_id
1 'polypeptide(L)' 'NFRYPSNEQGLQALVAKPSGSPEAPNWKGPYLDRLPMDPWSKPYQYQQPGQHGEVDLYSYGSDGRPGGDGDAADIGNWDN' A
#
# COMPACT_ATOMS: atom_id res chain seq x y z
N ASN A 1 15.44 -2.01 6.34
CA ASN A 1 15.25 -3.03 5.28
C ASN A 1 15.49 -2.31 3.96
N PHE A 2 16.55 -2.60 3.19
CA PHE A 2 16.85 -1.90 1.93
C PHE A 2 15.90 -2.27 0.77
N ARG A 3 14.69 -2.76 1.08
CA ARG A 3 13.68 -3.23 0.13
C ARG A 3 12.31 -3.00 0.71
N TYR A 4 11.38 -2.64 -0.17
CA TYR A 4 9.96 -2.51 0.13
C TYR A 4 9.28 -3.90 0.20
N PRO A 5 8.16 -4.05 0.94
CA PRO A 5 7.43 -5.31 1.08
C PRO A 5 6.96 -5.88 -0.26
N SER A 6 6.89 -7.21 -0.42
CA SER A 6 6.28 -7.80 -1.63
C SER A 6 4.75 -7.63 -1.63
N ASN A 7 4.09 -7.85 -2.77
CA ASN A 7 2.62 -7.83 -2.86
C ASN A 7 1.96 -8.87 -1.94
N GLU A 8 2.61 -10.02 -1.73
CA GLU A 8 2.13 -11.05 -0.80
C GLU A 8 2.24 -10.62 0.67
N GLN A 9 3.30 -9.87 1.01
CA GLN A 9 3.45 -9.30 2.35
C GLN A 9 2.49 -8.10 2.56
N GLY A 10 2.25 -7.35 1.49
CA GLY A 10 1.39 -6.18 1.45
C GLY A 10 1.78 -5.09 2.45
N LEU A 11 0.85 -4.18 2.71
CA LEU A 11 1.04 -3.11 3.70
C LEU A 11 1.10 -3.65 5.14
N GLN A 12 0.61 -4.86 5.38
CA GLN A 12 0.66 -5.47 6.71
C GLN A 12 2.11 -5.61 7.21
N ALA A 13 3.08 -5.73 6.31
CA ALA A 13 4.50 -5.70 6.62
C ALA A 13 5.00 -4.40 7.28
N LEU A 14 4.25 -3.30 7.16
CA LEU A 14 4.58 -2.02 7.80
C LEU A 14 4.11 -1.99 9.26
N VAL A 15 3.05 -2.71 9.59
CA VAL A 15 2.46 -2.77 10.95
C VAL A 15 3.04 -3.93 11.75
N ALA A 16 3.11 -5.11 11.14
CA ALA A 16 3.63 -6.32 11.76
C ALA A 16 4.84 -6.81 11.00
N LYS A 17 5.75 -7.49 11.70
CA LYS A 17 6.89 -8.13 11.05
C LYS A 17 6.38 -9.12 10.01
N PRO A 18 6.68 -8.95 8.71
CA PRO A 18 6.17 -9.85 7.68
C PRO A 18 6.78 -11.23 7.88
N SER A 19 5.91 -12.25 7.93
CA SER A 19 6.29 -13.65 7.86
C SER A 19 6.13 -14.13 6.42
N GLY A 20 7.22 -14.20 5.67
CA GLY A 20 7.19 -14.61 4.26
C GLY A 20 8.50 -14.30 3.53
N SER A 21 8.58 -14.74 2.27
CA SER A 21 9.71 -14.45 1.39
C SER A 21 9.43 -13.19 0.56
N PRO A 22 10.40 -12.28 0.42
CA PRO A 22 11.74 -12.29 1.00
C PRO A 22 11.73 -12.00 2.51
N GLU A 23 12.57 -12.70 3.26
CA GLU A 23 12.78 -12.41 4.67
C GLU A 23 13.12 -10.92 4.85
N ALA A 24 12.63 -10.35 5.94
CA ALA A 24 12.86 -8.95 6.30
C ALA A 24 13.89 -8.86 7.45
N PRO A 25 15.17 -9.21 7.22
CA PRO A 25 16.18 -9.29 8.27
C PRO A 25 16.48 -7.94 8.91
N ASN A 26 16.22 -6.84 8.20
CA ASN A 26 16.40 -5.47 8.68
C ASN A 26 15.06 -4.76 8.90
N TRP A 27 14.00 -5.50 9.23
CA TRP A 27 12.75 -4.90 9.67
C TRP A 27 12.96 -4.18 11.01
N LYS A 28 12.76 -2.87 11.03
CA LYS A 28 12.90 -2.00 12.22
C LYS A 28 11.55 -1.50 12.72
N GLY A 29 10.46 -2.12 12.30
CA GLY A 29 9.11 -1.67 12.61
C GLY A 29 8.70 -1.93 14.07
N PRO A 30 7.44 -1.61 14.41
CA PRO A 30 6.37 -1.15 13.50
C PRO A 30 6.67 0.24 12.91
N TYR A 31 6.44 0.39 11.60
CA TYR A 31 6.53 1.69 10.91
C TYR A 31 5.21 2.46 10.98
N LEU A 32 4.11 1.74 11.25
CA LEU A 32 2.75 2.25 11.43
C LEU A 32 2.11 1.51 12.60
N ASP A 33 1.38 2.20 13.48
CA ASP A 33 0.59 1.57 14.55
C ASP A 33 -0.56 0.71 14.00
N ARG A 34 -1.19 1.19 12.93
CA ARG A 34 -2.26 0.49 12.20
C ARG A 34 -2.28 0.96 10.75
N LEU A 35 -2.79 0.12 9.86
CA LEU A 35 -3.05 0.55 8.49
C LEU A 35 -4.20 1.55 8.49
N PRO A 36 -3.97 2.79 8.04
CA PRO A 36 -5.09 3.69 7.78
C PRO A 36 -5.95 3.08 6.69
N MET A 37 -7.26 3.30 6.81
CA MET A 37 -8.18 3.09 5.69
C MET A 37 -8.31 4.41 4.94
N ASP A 38 -8.71 4.33 3.69
CA ASP A 38 -9.03 5.51 2.91
C ASP A 38 -10.29 6.24 3.47
N PRO A 39 -10.64 7.42 2.94
CA PRO A 39 -11.84 8.16 3.36
C PRO A 39 -13.16 7.36 3.23
N TRP A 40 -13.17 6.32 2.40
CA TRP A 40 -14.34 5.48 2.13
C TRP A 40 -14.30 4.15 2.91
N SER A 41 -13.45 4.05 3.93
CA SER A 41 -13.29 2.86 4.78
C SER A 41 -12.87 1.59 4.03
N LYS A 42 -12.16 1.76 2.92
CA LYS A 42 -11.55 0.70 2.11
C LYS A 42 -10.06 0.58 2.45
N PRO A 43 -9.49 -0.62 2.36
CA PRO A 43 -8.06 -0.82 2.49
C PRO A 43 -7.33 -0.25 1.27
N TYR A 44 -6.21 0.44 1.52
CA TYR A 44 -5.32 0.87 0.44
C TYR A 44 -4.75 -0.33 -0.31
N GLN A 45 -4.64 -0.17 -1.63
CA GLN A 45 -3.97 -1.09 -2.52
C GLN A 45 -2.49 -0.78 -2.56
N TYR A 46 -1.69 -1.83 -2.59
CA TYR A 46 -0.24 -1.74 -2.64
C TYR A 46 0.28 -2.64 -3.75
N GLN A 47 1.17 -2.08 -4.57
CA GLN A 47 1.77 -2.80 -5.67
C GLN A 47 3.28 -2.53 -5.74
N GLN A 48 4.03 -3.63 -5.84
CA GLN A 48 5.46 -3.69 -6.07
C GLN A 48 5.78 -4.82 -7.06
N PRO A 49 6.50 -4.53 -8.17
CA PRO A 49 6.89 -3.20 -8.62
C PRO A 49 5.68 -2.32 -8.96
N GLY A 50 5.74 -1.05 -8.60
CA GLY A 50 4.75 -0.06 -9.00
C GLY A 50 4.71 0.13 -10.52
N GLN A 51 3.58 0.55 -11.06
CA GLN A 51 3.47 1.02 -12.44
C GLN A 51 4.00 2.45 -12.59
N HIS A 52 3.84 3.29 -11.56
CA HIS A 52 4.20 4.71 -11.60
C HIS A 52 5.54 5.01 -10.90
N GLY A 53 6.07 4.06 -10.13
CA GLY A 53 7.36 4.17 -9.47
C GLY A 53 7.88 2.85 -8.92
N GLU A 54 8.71 2.92 -7.89
CA GLU A 54 9.22 1.72 -7.20
C GLU A 54 8.08 0.94 -6.53
N VAL A 55 7.15 1.68 -5.93
CA VAL A 55 5.94 1.19 -5.26
C VAL A 55 4.78 2.12 -5.58
N ASP A 56 3.62 1.51 -5.79
CA ASP A 56 2.36 2.20 -5.97
C ASP A 56 1.47 1.93 -4.76
N LEU A 57 1.08 2.99 -4.07
CA LEU A 57 0.13 2.96 -2.96
C LEU A 57 -1.07 3.81 -3.35
N TYR A 58 -2.24 3.19 -3.46
CA TYR A 58 -3.42 3.87 -4.00
C TYR A 58 -4.74 3.36 -3.45
N SER A 59 -5.79 4.18 -3.59
CA SER A 59 -7.16 3.77 -3.37
C SER A 59 -8.01 4.05 -4.60
N TYR A 60 -8.97 3.17 -4.86
CA TYR A 60 -9.95 3.24 -5.94
C TYR A 60 -11.14 4.16 -5.62
N GLY A 61 -10.96 5.12 -4.70
CA GLY A 61 -12.03 6.05 -4.31
C GLY A 61 -13.29 5.39 -3.71
N SER A 62 -14.40 6.14 -3.78
CA SER A 62 -15.71 5.76 -3.24
C SER A 62 -16.30 4.49 -3.85
N ASP A 63 -16.11 4.28 -5.16
CA ASP A 63 -16.72 3.17 -5.88
C ASP A 63 -15.92 1.86 -5.72
N GLY A 64 -14.63 1.95 -5.36
CA GLY A 64 -13.75 0.81 -5.22
C GLY A 64 -13.37 0.16 -6.54
N ARG A 65 -13.41 0.91 -7.65
CA ARG A 65 -13.03 0.42 -8.98
C ARG A 65 -11.94 1.31 -9.58
N PRO A 66 -11.09 0.74 -10.46
CA PRO A 66 -10.14 1.54 -11.22
C PRO A 66 -10.86 2.56 -12.10
N GLY A 67 -10.35 3.80 -12.09
CA GLY A 67 -10.87 4.93 -12.83
C GLY A 67 -11.74 5.84 -11.96
N GLY A 68 -12.84 6.32 -12.53
CA GLY A 68 -13.75 7.24 -11.85
C GLY A 68 -13.32 8.71 -11.91
N ASP A 69 -14.24 9.58 -11.48
CA ASP A 69 -14.06 11.04 -11.43
C ASP A 69 -14.50 11.55 -10.06
N GLY A 70 -13.90 12.67 -9.62
CA GLY A 70 -14.20 13.28 -8.33
C GLY A 70 -13.92 12.32 -7.16
N ASP A 71 -14.92 12.06 -6.32
CA ASP A 71 -14.80 11.15 -5.18
C ASP A 71 -14.62 9.67 -5.58
N ALA A 72 -14.84 9.32 -6.84
CA ALA A 72 -14.58 7.98 -7.36
C ALA A 72 -13.21 7.86 -8.04
N ALA A 73 -12.46 8.95 -8.16
CA ALA A 73 -11.15 8.91 -8.83
C ALA A 73 -10.14 8.09 -8.03
N ASP A 74 -9.27 7.40 -8.75
CA ASP A 74 -8.10 6.72 -8.19
C ASP A 74 -7.15 7.73 -7.56
N ILE A 75 -6.88 7.59 -6.26
CA ILE A 75 -5.96 8.45 -5.51
C ILE A 75 -4.75 7.63 -5.12
N GLY A 76 -3.60 7.94 -5.73
CA GLY A 76 -2.33 7.24 -5.50
C GLY A 76 -1.20 8.18 -5.08
N ASN A 77 -0.11 7.60 -4.56
CA ASN A 77 1.09 8.33 -4.15
C ASN A 77 1.86 9.02 -5.30
N TRP A 78 1.42 8.83 -6.55
CA TRP A 78 1.97 9.45 -7.74
C TRP A 78 1.24 10.73 -8.16
N ASP A 79 0.02 10.95 -7.65
CA ASP A 79 -0.77 12.16 -7.90
C ASP A 79 -0.31 13.24 -6.92
N ASN A 80 0.23 14.36 -7.43
CA ASN A 80 0.96 15.38 -6.68
C ASN A 80 0.26 16.74 -6.80
#